data_AF-A0A4Q3YTI9-F1
#
_entry.id   AF-A0A4Q3YTI9-F1
#
_cell.length_a   1.000
_cell.length_b   1.000
_cell.length_c   1.000
_cell.angle_alpha   90.00
_cell.angle_beta   90.00
_cell.angle_gamma   90.00
#
_symmetry.space_group_name_H-M   'P 1'
#
loop_
_entity.id
_entity.type
_entity.pdbx_description
1 polymer ?
#
loop_
_entity_poly.entity_id
_entity_poly.type
_entity_poly.pdbx_seq_one_letter_code
_entity_poly.pdbx_strand_id
1 'polypeptide(L)'
;MAINEQIEKAIFEADEQNFDSLCLQVFKYQYENNDFYRRFAKAIGKSPAHVHSITDIPFLPIQFFKSQQIISGSAAIPALFFESSGTTGSINSRHYVVKEALYVQSFTKAFRCRTDKTLNMDVI
;
A
#
# COMPACT_ATOMS: atom_id res chain seq x y z
N MET A 1 20.85 -6.62 -0.34
CA MET A 1 19.71 -5.87 -0.89
C MET A 1 18.79 -5.58 0.28
N ALA A 2 18.38 -4.33 0.49
CA ALA A 2 17.54 -4.00 1.64
C ALA A 2 16.14 -4.62 1.45
N ILE A 3 15.49 -5.05 2.53
CA ILE A 3 14.20 -5.78 2.50
C ILE A 3 13.13 -5.02 1.68
N ASN A 4 13.19 -3.69 1.68
CA ASN A 4 12.31 -2.82 0.88
C ASN A 4 12.46 -3.01 -0.63
N GLU A 5 13.68 -3.11 -1.16
CA GLU A 5 13.94 -3.27 -2.60
C GLU A 5 13.45 -4.61 -3.15
N GLN A 6 13.54 -5.68 -2.34
CA GLN A 6 13.05 -6.99 -2.73
C GLN A 6 11.51 -7.02 -2.80
N ILE A 7 10.84 -6.43 -1.81
CA ILE A 7 9.37 -6.32 -1.80
C ILE A 7 8.89 -5.48 -2.99
N GLU A 8 9.57 -4.37 -3.29
CA GLU A 8 9.23 -3.49 -4.41
C GLU A 8 9.28 -4.21 -5.76
N LYS A 9 10.31 -5.03 -5.98
CA LYS A 9 10.39 -5.86 -7.18
C LYS A 9 9.29 -6.92 -7.21
N ALA A 10 9.09 -7.63 -6.11
CA ALA A 10 8.13 -8.74 -6.02
C ALA A 10 6.68 -8.30 -6.28
N ILE A 11 6.30 -7.06 -5.92
CA ILE A 11 4.97 -6.49 -6.22
C ILE A 11 4.65 -6.52 -7.71
N PHE A 12 5.65 -6.36 -8.59
CA PHE A 12 5.44 -6.37 -10.04
C PHE A 12 5.43 -7.76 -10.67
N GLU A 13 5.84 -8.78 -9.93
CA GLU A 13 5.94 -10.19 -10.33
C GLU A 13 4.86 -11.05 -9.64
N ALA A 14 3.93 -10.40 -8.92
CA ALA A 14 2.90 -11.10 -8.16
C ALA A 14 1.93 -11.88 -9.05
N ASP A 15 1.62 -13.12 -8.65
CA ASP A 15 0.66 -14.02 -9.28
C ASP A 15 -0.14 -14.77 -8.21
N GLU A 16 -1.11 -15.60 -8.63
CA GLU A 16 -1.97 -16.35 -7.70
C GLU A 16 -1.20 -17.28 -6.76
N GLN A 17 -0.03 -17.78 -7.15
CA GLN A 17 0.76 -18.73 -6.35
C GLN A 17 1.57 -18.03 -5.26
N ASN A 18 2.01 -16.79 -5.52
CA ASN A 18 2.90 -16.06 -4.63
C ASN A 18 2.22 -14.89 -3.86
N PHE A 19 0.99 -14.53 -4.22
CA PHE A 19 0.27 -13.37 -3.69
C PHE A 19 0.17 -13.37 -2.17
N ASP A 20 -0.29 -14.47 -1.56
CA ASP A 20 -0.50 -14.55 -0.11
C ASP A 20 0.82 -14.37 0.67
N SER A 21 1.88 -15.04 0.20
CA SER A 21 3.22 -14.91 0.78
C SER A 21 3.73 -13.46 0.68
N LEU A 22 3.53 -12.81 -0.48
CA LEU A 22 3.89 -11.43 -0.67
C LEU A 22 3.09 -10.49 0.23
N CYS A 23 1.79 -10.70 0.40
CA CYS A 23 0.95 -9.92 1.31
C CYS A 23 1.44 -10.01 2.76
N LEU A 24 1.83 -11.20 3.24
CA LEU A 24 2.39 -11.38 4.58
C LEU A 24 3.76 -10.68 4.72
N GLN A 25 4.60 -10.71 3.69
CA GLN A 25 5.87 -9.97 3.66
C GLN A 25 5.64 -8.45 3.71
N VAL A 26 4.69 -7.94 2.93
CA VAL A 26 4.30 -6.52 2.96
C VAL A 26 3.75 -6.15 4.33
N PHE A 27 2.89 -6.97 4.94
CA PHE A 27 2.39 -6.73 6.29
C PHE A 27 3.53 -6.63 7.31
N LYS A 28 4.49 -7.55 7.26
CA LYS A 28 5.68 -7.51 8.15
C LYS A 28 6.46 -6.22 7.95
N TYR A 29 6.72 -5.83 6.70
CA TYR A 29 7.41 -4.57 6.40
C TYR A 29 6.64 -3.35 6.93
N GLN A 30 5.33 -3.29 6.74
CA GLN A 30 4.48 -2.23 7.27
C GLN A 30 4.50 -2.19 8.79
N TYR A 31 4.41 -3.35 9.45
CA TYR A 31 4.49 -3.44 10.90
C TYR A 31 5.84 -2.93 11.43
N GLU A 32 6.94 -3.23 10.77
CA GLU A 32 8.28 -2.83 11.21
C GLU A 32 8.55 -1.34 10.93
N ASN A 33 8.08 -0.81 9.80
CA ASN A 33 8.52 0.50 9.29
C ASN A 33 7.46 1.61 9.41
N ASN A 34 6.20 1.29 9.70
CA ASN A 34 5.15 2.30 9.89
C ASN A 34 4.77 2.40 11.37
N ASP A 35 5.26 3.42 12.05
CA ASP A 35 5.09 3.57 13.50
C ASP A 35 3.63 3.62 13.94
N PHE A 36 2.77 4.32 13.18
CA PHE A 36 1.36 4.42 13.49
C PHE A 36 0.65 3.07 13.30
N TYR A 37 0.89 2.43 12.15
CA TYR A 37 0.31 1.12 11.84
C TYR A 37 0.78 0.04 12.83
N ARG A 38 2.06 0.05 13.24
CA ARG A 38 2.61 -0.83 14.26
C ARG A 38 1.87 -0.69 15.58
N ARG A 39 1.68 0.55 16.05
CA ARG A 39 0.96 0.84 17.30
C ARG A 39 -0.49 0.37 17.23
N PHE A 40 -1.17 0.65 16.12
CA PHE A 40 -2.55 0.20 15.87
C PHE A 40 -2.65 -1.33 15.89
N ALA A 41 -1.86 -2.02 15.06
CA ALA A 41 -1.88 -3.48 14.97
C ALA A 41 -1.55 -4.13 16.32
N LYS A 42 -0.54 -3.62 17.04
CA LYS A 42 -0.19 -4.09 18.39
C LYS A 42 -1.36 -3.92 19.38
N ALA A 43 -2.07 -2.80 19.34
CA ALA A 43 -3.18 -2.52 20.27
C ALA A 43 -4.36 -3.50 20.10
N ILE A 44 -4.52 -4.09 18.92
CA ILE A 44 -5.55 -5.10 18.62
C ILE A 44 -5.01 -6.53 18.60
N GLY A 45 -3.80 -6.76 19.14
CA GLY A 45 -3.20 -8.10 19.25
C GLY A 45 -2.70 -8.70 17.94
N LYS A 46 -2.56 -7.89 16.88
CA LYS A 46 -2.06 -8.33 15.57
C LYS A 46 -0.58 -8.00 15.44
N SER A 47 0.25 -9.03 15.29
CA SER A 47 1.70 -8.91 15.06
C SER A 47 2.16 -9.90 14.00
N PRO A 48 3.35 -9.75 13.40
CA PRO A 48 3.88 -10.72 12.43
C PRO A 48 3.90 -12.18 12.93
N ALA A 49 3.99 -12.39 14.24
CA ALA A 49 3.91 -13.73 14.84
C ALA A 49 2.50 -14.35 14.92
N HIS A 50 1.43 -13.56 14.78
CA HIS A 50 0.04 -13.98 14.99
C HIS A 50 -0.84 -13.81 13.74
N VAL A 51 -0.26 -13.33 12.63
CA VAL A 51 -0.95 -13.13 11.35
C VAL A 51 -0.40 -14.18 10.39
N HIS A 52 -1.21 -15.19 10.10
CA HIS A 52 -0.79 -16.36 9.29
C HIS A 52 -1.46 -16.41 7.93
N SER A 53 -2.50 -15.61 7.73
CA SER A 53 -3.25 -15.54 6.47
C SER A 53 -3.55 -14.10 6.09
N ILE A 54 -3.87 -13.87 4.82
CA ILE A 54 -4.22 -12.53 4.32
C ILE A 54 -5.45 -11.94 5.02
N THR A 55 -6.39 -12.78 5.46
CA THR A 55 -7.63 -12.36 6.15
C THR A 55 -7.37 -11.93 7.59
N ASP A 56 -6.22 -12.29 8.17
CA ASP A 56 -5.82 -11.88 9.50
C ASP A 56 -5.21 -10.47 9.57
N ILE A 57 -4.84 -9.89 8.41
CA ILE A 57 -4.19 -8.59 8.30
C ILE A 57 -5.19 -7.49 8.73
N PRO A 58 -4.87 -6.66 9.72
CA PRO A 58 -5.81 -5.68 10.21
C PRO A 58 -5.95 -4.50 9.25
N PHE A 59 -7.19 -4.17 8.92
CA PHE A 59 -7.53 -2.97 8.16
C PHE A 59 -7.39 -1.72 9.01
N LEU A 60 -6.74 -0.68 8.47
CA LEU A 60 -6.59 0.59 9.15
C LEU A 60 -7.81 1.48 8.87
N PRO A 61 -8.58 1.90 9.89
CA PRO A 61 -9.73 2.78 9.70
C PRO A 61 -9.38 4.09 8.97
N ILE A 62 -10.19 4.42 7.96
CA ILE A 62 -9.98 5.61 7.10
C ILE A 62 -9.93 6.93 7.90
N GLN A 63 -10.61 7.00 9.05
CA GLN A 63 -10.60 8.17 9.93
C GLN A 63 -9.19 8.58 10.39
N PHE A 64 -8.27 7.62 10.53
CA PHE A 64 -6.90 7.93 10.97
C PHE A 64 -6.14 8.75 9.93
N PHE A 65 -6.45 8.59 8.64
CA PHE A 65 -5.85 9.37 7.57
C PHE A 65 -6.27 10.85 7.56
N LYS A 66 -7.25 11.25 8.39
CA LYS A 66 -7.64 12.66 8.56
C LYS A 66 -6.72 13.43 9.51
N SER A 67 -6.09 12.74 10.46
CA SER A 67 -5.34 13.40 11.54
C SER A 67 -3.93 12.86 11.73
N GLN A 68 -3.59 11.73 11.11
CA GLN A 68 -2.32 11.04 11.30
C GLN A 68 -1.58 10.90 9.98
N GLN A 69 -0.27 11.09 10.04
CA GLN A 69 0.61 10.82 8.92
C GLN A 69 1.00 9.34 8.93
N ILE A 70 0.35 8.57 8.06
CA ILE A 70 0.55 7.12 7.95
C ILE A 70 1.56 6.86 6.84
N ILE A 71 2.84 6.79 7.20
CA ILE A 71 3.95 6.55 6.29
C ILE A 71 4.85 5.43 6.81
N SER A 72 5.54 4.75 5.89
CA SER A 72 6.47 3.67 6.20
C SER A 72 7.91 4.14 5.94
N GLY A 73 8.77 4.02 6.95
CA GLY A 73 10.15 4.46 6.95
C GLY A 73 10.37 5.82 7.63
N SER A 74 11.63 6.19 7.78
CA SER A 74 12.07 7.45 8.41
C SER A 74 12.18 8.62 7.42
N ALA A 75 11.50 8.54 6.28
CA ALA A 75 11.60 9.56 5.24
C ALA A 75 10.99 10.89 5.73
N ALA A 76 11.53 12.00 5.21
CA ALA A 76 10.86 13.29 5.30
C ALA A 76 9.44 13.20 4.72
N ILE A 77 8.54 14.08 5.17
CA ILE A 77 7.14 14.08 4.72
C ILE A 77 7.10 14.07 3.18
N PRO A 78 6.45 13.08 2.55
CA PRO A 78 6.41 13.00 1.10
C PRO A 78 5.75 14.22 0.49
N ALA A 79 6.32 14.75 -0.59
CA ALA A 79 5.76 15.89 -1.32
C ALA A 79 4.45 15.52 -2.06
N LEU A 80 4.32 14.26 -2.49
CA LEU A 80 3.14 13.75 -3.18
C LEU A 80 2.15 13.11 -2.19
N PHE A 81 0.89 13.55 -2.23
CA PHE A 81 -0.21 12.95 -1.51
C PHE A 81 -1.53 13.10 -2.28
N PHE A 82 -2.48 12.21 -1.99
CA PHE A 82 -3.87 12.35 -2.41
C PHE A 82 -4.69 12.90 -1.26
N GLU A 83 -5.59 13.83 -1.56
CA GLU A 83 -6.53 14.39 -0.60
C GLU A 83 -7.95 14.04 -1.04
N SER A 84 -8.79 13.59 -0.10
CA SER A 84 -10.21 13.37 -0.38
C SER A 84 -10.88 14.70 -0.74
N SER A 85 -11.93 14.69 -1.57
CA SER A 85 -12.68 15.91 -1.93
C SER A 85 -13.31 16.63 -0.73
N GLY A 86 -13.61 15.89 0.35
CA GLY A 86 -14.22 16.43 1.56
C GLY A 86 -15.64 16.92 1.36
N THR A 87 -16.42 16.97 2.44
CA THR A 87 -17.65 17.75 2.48
C THR A 87 -17.38 19.06 3.24
N THR A 88 -18.10 20.12 2.90
CA THR A 88 -17.94 21.45 3.51
C THR A 88 -17.95 21.33 5.04
N GLY A 89 -16.86 21.74 5.70
CA GLY A 89 -16.70 21.69 7.16
C GLY A 89 -16.04 20.42 7.72
N SER A 90 -15.60 19.47 6.89
CA SER A 90 -14.88 18.27 7.32
C SER A 90 -13.36 18.38 7.14
N ILE A 91 -12.59 17.71 8.01
CA ILE A 91 -11.15 17.50 7.79
C ILE A 91 -10.98 16.39 6.76
N ASN A 92 -10.32 16.72 5.65
CA ASN A 92 -10.07 15.81 4.54
C ASN A 92 -9.01 14.77 4.92
N SER A 93 -9.14 13.55 4.40
CA SER A 93 -8.12 12.53 4.58
C SER A 93 -6.97 12.74 3.59
N ARG A 94 -5.74 12.48 4.04
CA ARG A 94 -4.54 12.53 3.21
C ARG A 94 -3.86 11.18 3.13
N HIS A 95 -3.52 10.77 1.92
CA HIS A 95 -2.79 9.54 1.62
C HIS A 95 -1.45 9.89 0.99
N TYR A 96 -0.39 9.79 1.77
CA TYR A 96 0.96 10.15 1.34
C TYR A 96 1.59 9.06 0.48
N VAL A 97 2.30 9.47 -0.58
CA VAL A 97 3.00 8.57 -1.49
C VAL A 97 4.50 8.64 -1.20
N VAL A 98 5.01 7.69 -0.41
CA VAL A 98 6.41 7.69 0.04
C VAL A 98 7.41 7.54 -1.12
N LYS A 99 7.09 6.73 -2.12
CA LYS A 99 7.94 6.49 -3.30
C LYS A 99 7.17 6.81 -4.58
N GLU A 100 7.32 8.04 -5.06
CA GLU A 100 6.67 8.52 -6.28
C GLU A 100 6.98 7.64 -7.49
N ALA A 101 8.26 7.32 -7.74
CA ALA A 101 8.67 6.48 -8.87
C ALA A 101 7.98 5.10 -8.88
N LEU A 102 7.86 4.46 -7.72
CA LEU A 102 7.17 3.18 -7.57
C LEU A 102 5.68 3.31 -7.90
N TYR A 103 5.04 4.36 -7.41
CA TYR A 103 3.63 4.65 -7.68
C TYR A 103 3.38 4.89 -9.17
N VAL A 104 4.19 5.75 -9.81
CA VAL A 104 4.08 6.06 -11.24
C VAL A 104 4.27 4.80 -12.08
N GLN A 105 5.29 3.98 -11.78
CA GLN A 105 5.52 2.71 -12.47
C GLN A 105 4.30 1.77 -12.36
N SER A 106 3.75 1.62 -11.15
CA SER A 106 2.56 0.80 -10.90
C SER A 106 1.36 1.31 -11.69
N PHE A 107 1.07 2.60 -11.61
CA PHE A 107 -0.03 3.21 -12.33
C PHE A 107 0.10 3.04 -13.85
N THR A 108 1.29 3.34 -14.41
CA THR A 108 1.54 3.19 -15.85
C THR A 108 1.44 1.74 -16.31
N LYS A 109 1.97 0.77 -15.55
CA LYS A 109 1.87 -0.66 -15.88
C LYS A 109 0.41 -1.12 -15.87
N ALA A 110 -0.36 -0.73 -14.87
CA ALA A 110 -1.78 -1.06 -14.76
C ALA A 110 -2.60 -0.43 -15.90
N PHE A 111 -2.34 0.84 -16.22
CA PHE A 111 -3.00 1.54 -17.32
C PHE A 111 -2.74 0.83 -18.66
N ARG A 112 -1.47 0.56 -19.00
CA ARG A 112 -1.09 -0.16 -20.24
C ARG A 112 -1.74 -1.54 -20.33
N CYS A 113 -1.68 -2.34 -19.27
CA CYS A 113 -2.30 -3.66 -19.23
C CYS A 113 -3.82 -3.61 -19.49
N ARG A 114 -4.49 -2.53 -19.03
CA ARG A 114 -5.92 -2.33 -19.26
C ARG A 114 -6.24 -1.84 -20.67
N THR A 115 -5.47 -0.89 -21.19
CA THR A 115 -5.70 -0.29 -22.52
C THR A 115 -5.28 -1.22 -23.66
N ASP A 116 -4.17 -1.94 -23.50
CA ASP A 116 -3.65 -2.83 -24.55
C ASP A 116 -4.55 -4.07 -24.72
N LYS A 117 -5.27 -4.49 -23.68
CA LYS A 117 -6.33 -5.52 -23.79
C LYS A 117 -7.53 -5.07 -24.63
N THR A 118 -7.68 -3.77 -24.90
CA THR A 118 -8.82 -3.23 -25.68
C THR A 118 -8.47 -3.13 -27.18
N LEU A 119 -7.20 -3.28 -27.58
CA LEU A 119 -6.74 -3.24 -28.97
C LEU A 119 -6.67 -4.63 -29.64
N ASN A 120 -7.10 -5.69 -28.95
CA ASN A 120 -7.23 -7.06 -29.48
C ASN A 120 -8.71 -7.45 -29.67
N MET A 121 -9.56 -6.49 -30.04
CA MET A 121 -10.81 -6.80 -30.72
C MET A 121 -10.53 -6.77 -32.21
N ASP A 122 -10.44 -7.96 -32.78
CA ASP A 122 -10.38 -8.18 -34.21
C ASP A 122 -11.35 -7.26 -34.93
N VAL A 123 -10.80 -6.48 -35.86
CA VAL A 123 -11.56 -5.96 -36.98
C VAL A 123 -12.08 -7.18 -37.75
N ILE A 124 -13.34 -7.52 -37.52
CA ILE A 124 -14.19 -8.28 -38.46
C ILE A 124 -15.33 -7.35 -38.85
#